data_AF-A0A559N409-F1
#
_entry.id   AF-A0A559N409-F1
#
_cell.length_a   1.000
_cell.length_b   1.000
_cell.length_c   1.000
_cell.angle_alpha   90.00
_cell.angle_beta   90.00
_cell.angle_gamma   90.00
#
_symmetry.space_group_name_H-M   'P 1'
#
loop_
_entity.id
_entity.type
_entity.pdbx_description
1 polymer ?
#
loop_
_entity_poly.entity_id
_entity_poly.type
_entity_poly.pdbx_seq_one_letter_code
_entity_poly.pdbx_strand_id
1 'polypeptide(L)'
;MLFLRHPLLLVPSIKATKQTFALCNTYYPGGHGKSNKGNAFRHAVWNALLCTYSLKRTKSKQKSVFWAQKVTDLYEKVTNNNELDELMDLQNNAVGRLYFFNYADKKESELINFIFEKSKVAEKIANAKDIKLYPANMVYIVS
;
A
#
# COMPACT_ATOMS: atom_id res chain seq x y z
N MET A 1 16.39 8.22 12.77
CA MET A 1 15.01 8.49 12.30
C MET A 1 15.00 8.69 10.78
N LEU A 2 14.19 7.93 10.04
CA LEU A 2 14.14 7.91 8.56
C LEU A 2 13.94 9.31 7.94
N PHE A 3 13.01 10.10 8.48
CA PHE A 3 12.67 11.42 7.96
C PHE A 3 13.71 12.51 8.27
N LEU A 4 14.53 12.36 9.31
CA LEU A 4 15.66 13.27 9.56
C LEU A 4 16.71 13.18 8.44
N ARG A 5 16.87 12.00 7.82
CA ARG A 5 17.77 11.80 6.68
C ARG A 5 17.13 12.21 5.34
N HIS A 6 15.81 12.37 5.29
CA HIS A 6 15.04 12.65 4.08
C HIS A 6 13.93 13.69 4.31
N PRO A 7 14.24 14.90 4.80
CA PRO A 7 13.22 15.87 5.24
C PRO A 7 12.28 16.32 4.11
N LEU A 8 12.77 16.40 2.88
CA LEU A 8 11.96 16.78 1.70
C LEU A 8 10.87 15.75 1.35
N LEU A 9 10.97 14.54 1.90
CA LEU A 9 10.00 13.46 1.69
C LEU A 9 8.96 13.36 2.81
N LEU A 10 9.07 14.17 3.88
CA LEU A 10 8.10 14.19 4.97
C LEU A 10 6.70 14.62 4.50
N VAL A 11 6.62 15.79 3.87
CA VAL A 11 5.35 16.35 3.37
C VAL A 11 4.63 15.42 2.38
N PRO A 12 5.28 14.88 1.33
CA PRO A 12 4.60 13.96 0.43
C PRO A 12 4.15 12.67 1.13
N SER A 13 4.91 12.14 2.10
CA SER A 13 4.48 10.99 2.88
C SER A 13 3.24 11.27 3.72
N ILE A 14 3.18 12.41 4.42
CA ILE A 14 2.00 12.82 5.19
C ILE A 14 0.78 12.99 4.27
N LYS A 15 0.95 13.62 3.11
CA LYS A 15 -0.12 13.77 2.12
C LYS A 15 -0.63 12.42 1.62
N ALA A 16 0.27 11.48 1.33
CA ALA A 16 -0.10 10.14 0.86
C ALA A 16 -0.91 9.38 1.93
N THR A 17 -0.47 9.43 3.19
CA THR A 17 -1.19 8.82 4.31
C THR A 17 -2.57 9.44 4.49
N LYS A 18 -2.71 10.76 4.50
CA LYS A 18 -4.01 11.43 4.63
C LYS A 18 -4.97 11.06 3.50
N GLN A 19 -4.47 11.08 2.26
CA GLN A 19 -5.27 10.69 1.09
C GLN A 19 -5.71 9.22 1.16
N THR A 20 -4.82 8.32 1.59
CA THR A 20 -5.14 6.90 1.78
C THR A 20 -6.34 6.72 2.70
N PHE A 21 -6.34 7.35 3.87
CA PHE A 21 -7.46 7.24 4.80
C PHE A 21 -8.75 7.86 4.25
N ALA A 22 -8.67 8.99 3.55
CA ALA A 22 -9.83 9.56 2.88
C ALA A 22 -10.44 8.58 1.87
N LEU A 23 -9.62 7.96 1.01
CA LEU A 23 -10.06 6.97 0.04
C LEU A 23 -10.64 5.71 0.73
N CYS A 24 -10.01 5.22 1.79
CA CYS A 24 -10.51 4.06 2.53
C CYS A 24 -11.88 4.33 3.14
N ASN A 25 -12.09 5.52 3.71
CA ASN A 25 -13.39 5.93 4.25
C ASN A 25 -14.47 6.04 3.14
N THR A 26 -14.08 6.43 1.93
CA THR A 26 -15.00 6.51 0.79
C THR A 26 -15.35 5.13 0.22
N TYR A 27 -14.35 4.27 -0.02
CA TYR A 27 -14.54 3.00 -0.73
C TYR A 27 -14.88 1.81 0.17
N TYR A 28 -14.49 1.86 1.44
CA TYR A 28 -14.74 0.83 2.44
C TYR A 28 -15.27 1.45 3.75
N PRO A 29 -16.42 2.15 3.71
CA PRO A 29 -17.00 2.76 4.89
C PRO A 29 -17.29 1.69 5.95
N GLY A 30 -16.83 1.92 7.18
CA GLY A 30 -17.06 1.01 8.30
C GLY A 30 -16.11 -0.18 8.41
N GLY A 31 -15.06 -0.31 7.58
CA GLY A 31 -14.11 -1.40 7.78
C GLY A 31 -12.88 -1.44 6.87
N HIS A 32 -11.75 -0.97 7.39
CA HIS A 32 -10.40 -1.19 6.84
C HIS A 32 -9.36 -1.46 7.95
N GLY A 33 -9.81 -1.83 9.16
CA GLY A 33 -8.95 -2.02 10.34
C GLY A 33 -8.67 -3.49 10.70
N LYS A 34 -9.42 -4.43 10.12
CA LYS A 34 -9.19 -5.88 10.23
C LYS A 34 -8.51 -6.38 8.97
N SER A 35 -7.96 -7.58 8.97
CA SER A 35 -7.32 -8.23 7.81
C SER A 35 -8.28 -8.62 6.67
N ASN A 36 -9.09 -7.67 6.22
CA ASN A 36 -10.13 -7.80 5.19
C ASN A 36 -9.74 -7.07 3.90
N LYS A 37 -10.63 -7.10 2.90
CA LYS A 37 -10.41 -6.44 1.60
C LYS A 37 -10.18 -4.92 1.72
N GLY A 38 -10.81 -4.26 2.70
CA GLY A 38 -10.58 -2.85 2.98
C GLY A 38 -9.18 -2.56 3.49
N ASN A 39 -8.62 -3.44 4.32
CA ASN A 39 -7.22 -3.33 4.74
C ASN A 39 -6.25 -3.63 3.59
N ALA A 40 -6.55 -4.64 2.77
CA ALA A 40 -5.76 -4.91 1.56
C ALA A 40 -5.70 -3.69 0.62
N PHE A 41 -6.86 -3.06 0.38
CA PHE A 41 -6.96 -1.80 -0.35
C PHE A 41 -6.12 -0.69 0.30
N ARG A 42 -6.23 -0.51 1.62
CA ARG A 42 -5.49 0.49 2.39
C ARG A 42 -3.98 0.37 2.18
N HIS A 43 -3.41 -0.82 2.36
CA HIS A 43 -1.98 -1.05 2.22
C HIS A 43 -1.49 -0.83 0.78
N ALA A 44 -2.25 -1.33 -0.21
CA ALA A 44 -1.91 -1.15 -1.61
C ALA A 44 -1.99 0.31 -2.06
N VAL A 45 -3.09 1.02 -1.76
CA VAL A 45 -3.25 2.43 -2.15
C VAL A 45 -2.27 3.33 -1.40
N TRP A 46 -1.94 3.02 -0.15
CA TRP A 46 -0.94 3.77 0.60
C TRP A 46 0.45 3.69 -0.05
N ASN A 47 0.90 2.49 -0.41
CA ASN A 47 2.18 2.30 -1.07
C ASN A 47 2.21 2.95 -2.46
N ALA A 48 1.11 2.84 -3.21
CA ALA A 48 0.97 3.49 -4.50
C ALA A 48 1.07 5.02 -4.38
N LEU A 49 0.34 5.63 -3.44
CA LEU A 49 0.36 7.07 -3.21
C LEU A 49 1.69 7.57 -2.63
N LEU A 50 2.35 6.79 -1.75
CA LEU A 50 3.71 7.09 -1.29
C LEU A 50 4.68 7.18 -2.47
N CYS A 51 4.57 6.27 -3.43
CA CYS A 51 5.38 6.31 -4.64
C CYS A 51 5.05 7.54 -5.51
N THR A 52 3.76 7.76 -5.80
CA THR A 52 3.27 8.86 -6.64
C THR A 52 3.68 10.22 -6.08
N TYR A 53 3.47 10.45 -4.78
CA TYR A 53 3.72 11.77 -4.17
C TYR A 53 5.21 12.03 -3.95
N SER A 54 6.01 10.98 -3.77
CA SER A 54 7.46 11.12 -3.68
C SER A 54 8.14 11.30 -5.03
N LEU A 55 7.50 10.91 -6.15
CA LEU A 55 8.10 10.90 -7.49
C LEU A 55 8.68 12.26 -7.91
N LYS A 56 8.00 13.36 -7.60
CA LYS A 56 8.50 14.72 -7.89
C LYS A 56 9.83 15.03 -7.18
N ARG A 57 10.07 14.43 -6.02
CA ARG A 57 11.29 14.62 -5.22
C ARG A 57 12.38 13.61 -5.57
N THR A 58 12.00 12.34 -5.74
CA THR A 58 12.94 11.25 -6.04
C THR A 58 13.40 11.27 -7.50
N LYS A 59 12.58 11.82 -8.40
CA LYS A 59 12.79 11.88 -9.86
C LYS A 59 13.03 10.50 -10.51
N SER A 60 12.60 9.42 -9.86
CA SER A 60 12.78 8.05 -10.35
C SER A 60 11.70 7.14 -9.76
N LYS A 61 11.06 6.34 -10.62
CA LYS A 61 10.06 5.34 -10.22
C LYS A 61 10.66 4.35 -9.20
N GLN A 62 11.88 3.86 -9.46
CA GLN A 62 12.59 2.94 -8.57
C GLN A 62 12.88 3.59 -7.21
N LYS A 63 13.38 4.84 -7.18
CA LYS A 63 13.64 5.54 -5.91
C LYS A 63 12.35 5.82 -5.12
N SER A 64 11.24 6.09 -5.81
CA SER A 64 9.91 6.21 -5.19
C SER A 64 9.44 4.91 -4.56
N VAL A 65 9.60 3.78 -5.26
CA VAL A 65 9.30 2.44 -4.73
C VAL A 65 10.13 2.15 -3.48
N PHE A 66 11.44 2.40 -3.52
CA PHE A 66 12.30 2.22 -2.35
C PHE A 66 11.93 3.15 -1.19
N TRP A 67 11.47 4.37 -1.48
CA TRP A 67 11.00 5.28 -0.44
C TRP A 67 9.73 4.76 0.22
N ALA A 68 8.73 4.35 -0.57
CA ALA A 68 7.49 3.79 -0.06
C ALA A 68 7.76 2.57 0.83
N GLN A 69 8.64 1.66 0.37
CA GLN A 69 9.07 0.50 1.17
C GLN A 69 9.72 0.92 2.49
N LYS A 70 10.67 1.87 2.49
CA LYS A 70 11.30 2.32 3.75
C LYS A 70 10.29 2.88 4.75
N VAL A 71 9.29 3.61 4.27
CA VAL A 71 8.24 4.19 5.13
C VAL A 71 7.35 3.09 5.70
N THR A 72 6.91 2.13 4.88
CA THR A 72 6.03 1.06 5.33
C THR A 72 6.76 0.01 6.16
N ASP A 73 7.99 -0.37 5.84
CA ASP A 73 8.84 -1.23 6.68
C ASP A 73 9.06 -0.63 8.08
N LEU A 74 9.18 0.69 8.18
CA LEU A 74 9.28 1.37 9.49
C LEU A 74 7.95 1.29 10.25
N TYR A 75 6.83 1.43 9.55
CA TYR A 75 5.50 1.31 10.15
C TYR A 75 5.23 -0.12 10.64
N GLU A 76 5.48 -1.14 9.83
CA GLU A 76 5.26 -2.53 10.24
C GLU A 76 6.17 -2.95 11.41
N LYS A 77 7.39 -2.41 11.50
CA LYS A 77 8.28 -2.67 12.66
C LYS A 77 7.77 -2.11 13.99
N VAL A 78 6.82 -1.20 13.95
CA VAL A 78 6.22 -0.60 15.16
C VAL A 78 4.76 -1.03 15.36
N THR A 79 4.21 -1.85 14.45
CA THR A 79 2.93 -2.54 14.67
C THR A 79 3.18 -3.86 15.40
N ASN A 80 2.18 -4.34 16.12
CA ASN A 80 2.25 -5.60 16.87
C ASN A 80 1.26 -6.60 16.26
N ASN A 81 1.50 -6.93 14.99
CA ASN A 81 0.68 -7.87 14.22
C ASN A 81 1.12 -9.32 14.50
N ASN A 82 0.21 -10.27 14.29
CA ASN A 82 0.63 -11.67 14.20
C ASN A 82 1.29 -11.94 12.83
N GLU A 83 1.98 -13.08 12.71
CA GLU A 83 2.76 -13.42 11.51
C GLU A 83 1.94 -13.40 10.22
N LEU A 84 0.71 -13.92 10.22
CA LEU A 84 -0.11 -13.99 9.01
C LEU A 84 -0.63 -12.60 8.59
N ASP A 85 -1.04 -11.78 9.56
CA ASP A 85 -1.47 -10.40 9.33
C ASP A 85 -0.31 -9.54 8.80
N GLU A 86 0.90 -9.67 9.37
CA GLU A 86 2.10 -9.00 8.89
C GLU A 86 2.42 -9.41 7.44
N LEU A 87 2.38 -10.71 7.13
CA LEU A 87 2.63 -11.21 5.78
C LEU A 87 1.60 -10.69 4.76
N MET A 88 0.33 -10.59 5.16
CA MET A 88 -0.73 -10.00 4.34
C MET A 88 -0.46 -8.52 4.06
N ASP A 89 -0.12 -7.74 5.10
CA ASP A 89 0.19 -6.32 4.99
C ASP A 89 1.44 -6.09 4.12
N LEU A 90 2.51 -6.88 4.30
CA LEU A 90 3.73 -6.84 3.48
C LEU A 90 3.47 -7.17 2.00
N GLN A 91 2.65 -8.19 1.71
CA GLN A 91 2.25 -8.55 0.35
C GLN A 91 1.47 -7.41 -0.31
N ASN A 92 0.46 -6.87 0.38
CA ASN A 92 -0.36 -5.77 -0.14
C ASN A 92 0.46 -4.48 -0.31
N ASN A 93 1.41 -4.22 0.59
CA ASN A 93 2.37 -3.12 0.45
C ASN A 93 3.19 -3.28 -0.84
N ALA A 94 3.72 -4.49 -1.11
CA ALA A 94 4.51 -4.78 -2.31
C ALA A 94 3.66 -4.65 -3.60
N VAL A 95 2.44 -5.17 -3.60
CA VAL A 95 1.50 -5.09 -4.72
C VAL A 95 1.13 -3.64 -5.04
N GLY A 96 0.93 -2.79 -4.02
CA GLY A 96 0.71 -1.35 -4.22
C GLY A 96 1.87 -0.65 -4.94
N ARG A 97 3.11 -1.00 -4.59
CA ARG A 97 4.32 -0.48 -5.27
C ARG A 97 4.43 -1.01 -6.70
N LEU A 98 4.09 -2.27 -6.94
CA LEU A 98 4.03 -2.88 -8.27
C LEU A 98 3.02 -2.16 -9.16
N TYR A 99 1.82 -1.90 -8.65
CA TYR A 99 0.77 -1.18 -9.37
C TYR A 99 1.19 0.24 -9.73
N PHE A 100 1.79 0.99 -8.79
CA PHE A 100 2.38 2.28 -9.13
C PHE A 100 3.38 2.16 -10.27
N PHE A 101 4.28 1.18 -10.23
CA PHE A 101 5.34 1.06 -11.23
C PHE A 101 4.77 0.91 -12.66
N ASN A 102 3.67 0.15 -12.80
CA ASN A 102 2.98 -0.07 -14.07
C ASN A 102 2.07 1.09 -14.51
N TYR A 103 1.69 1.98 -13.58
CA TYR A 103 0.74 3.08 -13.81
C TYR A 103 1.36 4.48 -13.64
N ALA A 104 2.66 4.59 -13.41
CA ALA A 104 3.31 5.85 -13.05
C ALA A 104 3.19 6.96 -14.11
N ASP A 105 2.84 6.62 -15.36
CA ASP A 105 2.61 7.59 -16.45
C ASP A 105 1.11 7.88 -16.70
N LYS A 106 0.23 7.35 -15.84
CA LYS A 106 -1.23 7.53 -15.87
C LYS A 106 -1.67 8.55 -14.83
N LYS A 107 -2.93 9.01 -14.91
CA LYS A 107 -3.49 9.89 -13.88
C LYS A 107 -3.64 9.11 -12.57
N GLU A 108 -3.46 9.82 -11.46
CA GLU A 108 -3.63 9.25 -10.11
C GLU A 108 -5.00 8.60 -9.93
N SER A 109 -6.07 9.22 -10.45
CA SER A 109 -7.42 8.69 -10.39
C SER A 109 -7.58 7.34 -11.11
N GLU A 110 -6.85 7.13 -12.21
CA GLU A 110 -6.85 5.84 -12.93
C GLU A 110 -6.17 4.75 -12.10
N LEU A 111 -5.05 5.08 -11.45
CA LEU A 111 -4.36 4.17 -10.52
C LEU A 111 -5.24 3.83 -9.32
N ILE A 112 -5.86 4.83 -8.67
CA ILE A 112 -6.76 4.61 -7.54
C ILE A 112 -7.93 3.71 -7.95
N ASN A 113 -8.58 4.00 -9.08
CA ASN A 113 -9.68 3.19 -9.58
C ASN A 113 -9.25 1.75 -9.88
N PHE A 114 -8.08 1.58 -10.52
CA PHE A 114 -7.51 0.26 -10.76
C PHE A 114 -7.28 -0.53 -9.46
N ILE A 115 -6.68 0.10 -8.46
CA ILE A 115 -6.45 -0.54 -7.15
C ILE A 115 -7.77 -0.91 -6.49
N PHE A 116 -8.79 -0.05 -6.56
CA PHE A 116 -10.11 -0.33 -6.01
C PHE A 116 -10.80 -1.50 -6.71
N GLU A 117 -10.77 -1.57 -8.04
CA GLU A 117 -11.33 -2.74 -8.75
C GLU A 117 -10.57 -4.02 -8.40
N LYS A 118 -9.24 -3.95 -8.26
CA LYS A 118 -8.44 -5.10 -7.82
C LYS A 118 -8.73 -5.53 -6.38
N SER A 119 -9.13 -4.63 -5.48
CA SER A 119 -9.40 -5.00 -4.09
C SER A 119 -10.73 -5.74 -3.93
N LYS A 120 -11.69 -5.53 -4.84
CA LYS A 120 -12.94 -6.31 -4.88
C LYS A 120 -12.69 -7.79 -5.17
N VAL A 121 -11.70 -8.07 -6.01
CA VAL A 121 -11.27 -9.42 -6.40
C VAL A 121 -9.98 -9.86 -5.70
N ALA A 122 -9.65 -9.26 -4.55
CA ALA A 122 -8.54 -9.72 -3.71
C ALA A 122 -8.76 -11.18 -3.27
N GLU A 123 -7.65 -11.89 -3.05
CA GLU A 123 -7.62 -13.32 -2.82
C GLU A 123 -7.63 -13.64 -1.34
N LYS A 124 -8.45 -14.61 -0.91
CA LYS A 124 -8.47 -15.02 0.49
C LYS A 124 -7.32 -15.98 0.75
N ILE A 125 -6.52 -15.72 1.78
CA ILE A 125 -5.46 -16.61 2.24
C ILE A 125 -5.81 -17.20 3.61
N ALA A 126 -5.41 -18.45 3.84
CA ALA A 126 -5.58 -19.15 5.11
C ALA A 126 -4.24 -19.37 5.82
N ASN A 127 -3.13 -19.38 5.08
CA ASN A 127 -1.79 -19.58 5.63
C ASN A 127 -0.71 -18.89 4.79
N ALA A 128 0.51 -18.80 5.33
CA ALA A 128 1.64 -18.11 4.71
C ALA A 128 2.04 -18.64 3.32
N LYS A 129 1.79 -19.92 3.03
CA LYS A 129 2.17 -20.52 1.73
C LYS A 129 1.29 -20.00 0.60
N ASP A 130 0.05 -19.63 0.91
CA ASP A 130 -0.95 -19.19 -0.08
C ASP A 130 -0.51 -17.89 -0.78
N ILE A 131 0.29 -17.06 -0.12
CA ILE A 131 0.82 -15.79 -0.69
C ILE A 131 1.60 -16.05 -1.99
N LYS A 132 2.31 -17.17 -2.07
CA LYS A 132 3.10 -17.53 -3.27
C LYS A 132 2.23 -17.83 -4.49
N LEU A 133 0.95 -18.15 -4.28
CA LEU A 133 -0.01 -18.37 -5.37
C LEU A 133 -0.45 -17.04 -6.03
N TYR A 134 -0.27 -15.93 -5.33
CA TYR A 134 -0.85 -14.63 -5.67
C TYR A 134 0.19 -13.51 -5.73
N PRO A 135 1.30 -13.66 -6.48
CA PRO A 135 2.44 -12.75 -6.42
C PRO A 135 2.12 -11.31 -6.85
N ALA A 136 1.07 -11.11 -7.65
CA ALA A 136 0.65 -9.81 -8.16
C ALA A 136 -0.78 -9.41 -7.72
N ASN A 137 -1.43 -10.19 -6.85
CA ASN A 137 -2.77 -9.91 -6.36
C ASN A 137 -2.71 -9.45 -4.90
N MET A 138 -3.65 -8.58 -4.54
CA MET A 138 -3.90 -8.28 -3.13
C MET A 138 -4.49 -9.51 -2.44
N VAL A 139 -4.20 -9.65 -1.15
CA VAL A 139 -4.63 -10.78 -0.33
C VAL A 139 -5.34 -10.31 0.94
N TYR A 140 -6.25 -11.12 1.48
CA TYR A 140 -6.96 -10.85 2.73
C TYR A 140 -7.22 -12.14 3.53
N ILE A 141 -7.54 -12.03 4.82
CA ILE A 141 -7.70 -13.17 5.75
C ILE A 141 -9.16 -13.31 6.21
N VAL A 142 -9.77 -12.23 6.66
CA VAL A 142 -11.15 -12.23 7.17
C VAL A 142 -12.09 -11.51 6.20
N SER A 143 -13.28 -12.08 5.99
CA SER A 143 -14.30 -11.49 5.12
C SER A 143 -14.80 -10.15 5.65
#